data_AF-A0A6I9WBV3-F1
#
_entry.id   AF-A0A6I9WBV3-F1
#
_cell.length_a   1.000
_cell.length_b   1.000
_cell.length_c   1.000
_cell.angle_alpha   90.00
_cell.angle_beta   90.00
_cell.angle_gamma   90.00
#
_symmetry.space_group_name_H-M   'P 1'
#
loop_
_entity.id
_entity.type
_entity.pdbx_description
1 polymer ?
#
loop_
_entity_poly.entity_id
_entity_poly.type
_entity_poly.pdbx_seq_one_letter_code
_entity_poly.pdbx_strand_id
1 'polypeptide(L)'
;MEINMKNVSAKNENLIFEGLICAIDIHRQAMKLSENMINKFENTMLSLIVFGIISLNLNLLRIGLSQNNIKEFVFPFFFVTVCILYMFLGNYSRQNIIDHNNDIFVVAYSVQWYAAPLYIQKMIFFLLQRSAKNFFLNLGKLFVVSLECFATLIRLQYLILLLYIQRDKERRKLNQKV
;
A
#
# COMPACT_ATOMS: atom_id res chain seq x y z
N MET A 1 -9.38 29.00 55.25
CA MET A 1 -10.14 28.69 54.01
C MET A 1 -9.23 28.62 52.76
N GLU A 2 -8.12 29.35 52.71
CA GLU A 2 -7.17 29.36 51.57
C GLU A 2 -6.42 28.03 51.31
N ILE A 3 -6.16 27.22 52.34
CA ILE A 3 -5.38 25.96 52.21
C ILE A 3 -6.13 24.94 51.33
N ASN A 4 -7.47 24.87 51.43
CA ASN A 4 -8.27 23.96 50.61
C ASN A 4 -8.34 24.39 49.13
N MET A 5 -8.31 25.70 48.83
CA MET A 5 -8.35 26.17 47.44
C MET A 5 -7.05 25.89 46.68
N LYS A 6 -5.89 26.06 47.34
CA LYS A 6 -4.59 25.71 46.73
C LYS A 6 -4.48 24.22 46.41
N ASN A 7 -4.94 23.36 47.33
CA ASN A 7 -4.94 21.91 47.14
C ASN A 7 -5.86 21.45 45.98
N VAL A 8 -7.00 22.12 45.78
CA VAL A 8 -7.90 21.84 44.64
C VAL A 8 -7.25 22.27 43.31
N SER A 9 -6.55 23.42 43.26
CA SER A 9 -5.86 23.85 42.04
C SER A 9 -4.68 22.93 41.67
N ALA A 10 -3.85 22.53 42.64
CA ALA A 10 -2.73 21.64 42.42
C ALA A 10 -3.17 20.23 42.01
N LYS A 11 -4.29 19.74 42.55
CA LYS A 11 -4.88 18.46 42.15
C LYS A 11 -5.42 18.52 40.71
N ASN A 12 -6.04 19.63 40.30
CA ASN A 12 -6.51 19.83 38.94
C ASN A 12 -5.35 19.93 37.93
N GLU A 13 -4.26 20.61 38.28
CA GLU A 13 -3.04 20.67 37.45
C GLU A 13 -2.44 19.27 37.24
N ASN A 14 -2.36 18.45 38.29
CA ASN A 14 -1.91 17.06 38.18
C ASN A 14 -2.82 16.21 37.28
N LEU A 15 -4.15 16.37 37.37
CA LEU A 15 -5.10 15.68 36.50
C LEU A 15 -4.96 16.10 35.02
N ILE A 16 -4.72 17.39 34.76
CA ILE A 16 -4.45 17.90 33.41
C ILE A 16 -3.14 17.31 32.87
N PHE A 17 -2.10 17.25 33.71
CA PHE A 17 -0.80 16.69 33.34
C PHE A 17 -0.88 15.18 33.05
N GLU A 18 -1.61 14.43 33.88
CA GLU A 18 -1.86 13.01 33.70
C GLU A 18 -2.69 12.73 32.44
N GLY A 19 -3.72 13.55 32.19
CA GLY A 19 -4.50 13.52 30.95
C GLY A 19 -3.64 13.79 29.71
N LEU A 20 -2.68 14.71 29.81
CA LEU A 20 -1.77 15.06 28.71
C LEU A 20 -0.74 13.94 28.45
N ILE A 21 -0.21 13.30 29.49
CA ILE A 21 0.63 12.10 29.36
C ILE A 21 -0.17 10.98 28.69
N CYS A 22 -1.41 10.75 29.11
CA CYS A 22 -2.28 9.74 28.52
C CYS A 22 -2.57 10.03 27.04
N ALA A 23 -2.91 11.26 26.69
CA ALA A 23 -3.14 11.66 25.30
C ALA A 23 -1.89 11.47 24.42
N ILE A 24 -0.70 11.77 24.94
CA ILE A 24 0.57 11.53 24.24
C ILE A 24 0.82 10.03 24.07
N ASP A 25 0.57 9.21 25.09
CA ASP A 25 0.79 7.76 25.00
C ASP A 25 -0.20 7.10 24.03
N ILE A 26 -1.46 7.49 24.06
CA ILE A 26 -2.47 7.06 23.08
C ILE A 26 -2.06 7.47 21.66
N HIS A 27 -1.60 8.70 21.46
CA HIS A 27 -1.12 9.16 20.16
C HIS A 27 0.09 8.35 19.67
N ARG A 28 1.04 8.06 20.57
CA ARG A 28 2.22 7.24 20.27
C ARG A 28 1.84 5.80 19.92
N GLN A 29 0.91 5.19 20.66
CA GLN A 29 0.41 3.85 20.38
C GLN A 29 -0.32 3.81 19.03
N ALA A 30 -1.19 4.78 18.75
CA ALA A 30 -1.89 4.90 17.47
C ALA A 30 -0.91 5.01 16.29
N MET A 31 0.17 5.77 16.46
CA MET A 31 1.21 5.90 15.44
C MET A 31 1.96 4.57 15.21
N LYS A 32 2.37 3.89 16.28
CA LYS A 32 3.05 2.59 16.18
C LYS A 32 2.17 1.51 15.55
N LEU A 33 0.87 1.53 15.85
CA LEU A 33 -0.12 0.65 15.22
C LEU A 33 -0.25 0.95 13.73
N SER A 34 -0.34 2.23 13.35
CA SER A 34 -0.40 2.66 11.96
C SER A 34 0.82 2.19 11.16
N GLU A 35 2.03 2.37 11.68
CA GLU A 35 3.26 1.91 11.02
C GLU A 35 3.29 0.38 10.87
N ASN A 36 2.91 -0.36 11.91
CA ASN A 36 2.84 -1.81 11.86
C ASN A 36 1.79 -2.31 10.86
N MET A 37 0.63 -1.66 10.77
CA MET A 37 -0.39 -2.01 9.79
C MET A 37 0.09 -1.78 8.37
N ILE A 38 0.73 -0.64 8.11
CA ILE A 38 1.29 -0.31 6.80
C ILE A 38 2.36 -1.33 6.40
N ASN A 39 3.30 -1.65 7.28
CA ASN A 39 4.36 -2.62 7.01
C ASN A 39 3.81 -4.03 6.76
N LYS A 40 2.79 -4.47 7.52
CA LYS A 40 2.12 -5.75 7.29
C LYS A 40 1.39 -5.78 5.94
N PHE A 41 0.70 -4.69 5.61
CA PHE A 41 0.01 -4.55 4.32
C PHE A 41 1.00 -4.57 3.15
N GLU A 42 2.16 -3.93 3.30
CA GLU A 42 3.24 -3.96 2.32
C GLU A 42 3.78 -5.38 2.10
N ASN A 43 4.08 -6.11 3.18
CA ASN A 43 4.59 -7.48 3.10
C ASN A 43 3.56 -8.44 2.48
N THR A 44 2.28 -8.31 2.81
CA THR A 44 1.22 -9.13 2.21
C THR A 44 1.08 -8.87 0.71
N MET A 45 1.18 -7.61 0.28
CA MET A 45 1.17 -7.25 -1.14
C MET A 45 2.40 -7.80 -1.89
N LEU A 46 3.60 -7.80 -1.30
CA LEU A 46 4.78 -8.44 -1.89
C LEU A 46 4.60 -9.92 -2.13
N SER A 47 4.15 -10.62 -1.09
CA SER A 47 3.92 -12.06 -1.17
C SER A 47 2.92 -12.37 -2.29
N LEU A 48 1.87 -11.56 -2.41
CA LEU A 48 0.86 -11.72 -3.45
C LEU A 48 1.41 -11.49 -4.87
N ILE A 49 2.33 -10.52 -5.07
CA ILE A 49 2.99 -10.28 -6.36
C ILE A 49 3.83 -11.50 -6.77
N VAL A 50 4.61 -12.05 -5.83
CA VAL A 50 5.42 -13.26 -6.07
C VAL A 50 4.53 -14.44 -6.45
N PHE A 51 3.46 -14.69 -5.68
CA PHE A 51 2.48 -15.73 -5.99
C PHE A 51 1.78 -15.49 -7.34
N GLY A 52 1.44 -14.24 -7.66
CA GLY A 52 0.86 -13.85 -8.94
C GLY A 52 1.76 -14.23 -10.11
N ILE A 53 3.05 -13.87 -10.05
CA ILE A 53 4.05 -14.20 -11.07
C ILE A 53 4.18 -15.73 -11.23
N ILE A 54 4.28 -16.48 -10.12
CA ILE A 54 4.40 -17.95 -10.17
C ILE A 54 3.16 -18.57 -10.85
N SER A 55 1.96 -18.13 -10.45
CA SER A 55 0.70 -18.65 -11.02
C SER A 55 0.58 -18.38 -12.52
N LEU A 56 1.01 -17.20 -12.98
CA LEU A 56 1.03 -16.82 -14.39
C LEU A 56 2.02 -17.66 -15.20
N ASN A 57 3.21 -17.93 -14.66
CA ASN A 57 4.20 -18.79 -15.32
C ASN A 57 3.71 -20.23 -15.46
N LEU A 58 3.07 -20.78 -14.42
CA LEU A 58 2.46 -22.11 -14.48
C LEU A 58 1.35 -22.19 -15.54
N ASN A 59 0.56 -21.12 -15.70
CA ASN A 59 -0.50 -21.05 -16.71
C ASN A 59 0.09 -21.04 -18.14
N LEU A 60 1.15 -20.27 -18.38
CA LEU A 60 1.86 -20.25 -19.67
C LEU A 60 2.47 -21.62 -20.02
N LEU A 61 3.10 -22.30 -19.06
CA LEU A 61 3.65 -23.64 -19.26
C LEU A 61 2.55 -24.65 -19.63
N ARG A 62 1.38 -24.56 -18.98
CA ARG A 62 0.23 -25.41 -19.32
C ARG A 62 -0.31 -25.17 -20.72
N ILE A 63 -0.39 -23.91 -21.18
CA ILE A 63 -0.80 -23.61 -22.57
C ILE A 63 0.17 -24.23 -23.58
N GLY A 64 1.47 -24.21 -23.29
CA GLY A 64 2.49 -24.79 -24.16
C GLY A 64 2.52 -26.32 -24.19
N LEU A 65 2.05 -26.98 -23.12
CA LEU A 65 2.09 -28.44 -22.95
C LEU A 65 0.74 -29.14 -23.21
N SER A 66 -0.39 -28.43 -23.11
CA SER A 66 -1.72 -29.07 -23.02
C SER A 66 -2.47 -29.17 -24.35
N GLN A 67 -3.02 -30.37 -24.57
CA GLN A 67 -4.04 -30.71 -25.55
C GLN A 67 -5.43 -30.27 -25.03
N ASN A 68 -5.79 -28.99 -25.17
CA ASN A 68 -7.17 -28.46 -25.14
C ASN A 68 -8.15 -28.86 -24.00
N ASN A 69 -7.70 -29.25 -22.80
CA ASN A 69 -8.61 -29.54 -21.69
C ASN A 69 -9.10 -28.26 -20.99
N ILE A 70 -10.24 -27.73 -21.46
CA ILE A 70 -10.87 -26.48 -20.99
C ILE A 70 -11.11 -26.47 -19.46
N LYS A 71 -11.43 -27.62 -18.85
CA LYS A 71 -11.73 -27.73 -17.41
C LYS A 71 -10.53 -27.40 -16.51
N GLU A 72 -9.30 -27.65 -16.96
CA GLU A 72 -8.09 -27.38 -16.18
C GLU A 72 -7.69 -25.89 -16.16
N PHE A 73 -8.25 -25.09 -17.09
CA PHE A 73 -8.01 -23.65 -17.19
C PHE A 73 -8.91 -22.81 -16.28
N VAL A 74 -10.06 -23.33 -15.88
CA VAL A 74 -11.05 -22.59 -15.08
C VAL A 74 -10.49 -22.20 -13.71
N PHE A 75 -9.84 -23.13 -13.01
CA PHE A 75 -9.27 -22.87 -11.68
C PHE A 75 -8.13 -21.84 -11.68
N PRO A 76 -7.08 -21.96 -12.53
CA PRO A 76 -6.04 -20.95 -12.65
C PRO A 76 -6.57 -19.60 -13.09
N PHE A 77 -7.53 -19.57 -14.02
CA PHE A 77 -8.13 -18.33 -14.50
C PHE A 77 -8.90 -17.61 -13.39
N PHE A 78 -9.71 -18.33 -12.62
CA PHE A 78 -10.42 -17.78 -11.47
C PHE A 78 -9.43 -17.27 -10.41
N PHE A 79 -8.38 -18.04 -10.09
CA PHE A 79 -7.36 -17.65 -9.12
C PHE A 79 -6.62 -16.37 -9.54
N VAL A 80 -6.17 -16.28 -10.79
CA VAL A 80 -5.52 -15.08 -11.34
C VAL A 80 -6.47 -13.88 -11.28
N THR A 81 -7.75 -14.06 -11.59
CA THR A 81 -8.76 -12.99 -11.52
C THR A 81 -8.92 -12.47 -10.08
N VAL A 82 -9.01 -13.36 -9.09
CA VAL A 82 -9.08 -12.98 -7.67
C VAL A 82 -7.81 -12.27 -7.23
N CYS A 83 -6.62 -12.74 -7.62
CA CYS A 83 -5.36 -12.08 -7.32
C CYS A 83 -5.29 -10.66 -7.91
N ILE A 84 -5.71 -10.49 -9.17
CA ILE A 84 -5.75 -9.19 -9.85
C ILE A 84 -6.70 -8.24 -9.13
N LEU A 85 -7.91 -8.69 -8.78
CA LEU A 85 -8.88 -7.89 -8.04
C LEU A 85 -8.34 -7.45 -6.67
N TYR A 86 -7.70 -8.37 -5.95
CA TYR A 86 -7.09 -8.06 -4.66
C TYR A 86 -5.94 -7.05 -4.79
N MET A 87 -5.06 -7.22 -5.78
CA MET A 87 -4.00 -6.23 -6.07
C MET A 87 -4.59 -4.87 -6.42
N PHE A 88 -5.64 -4.83 -7.25
CA PHE A 88 -6.29 -3.59 -7.67
C PHE A 88 -6.89 -2.84 -6.48
N LEU A 89 -7.68 -3.54 -5.64
CA LEU A 89 -8.27 -2.95 -4.42
C LEU A 89 -7.20 -2.42 -3.46
N GLY A 90 -6.11 -3.18 -3.31
CA GLY A 90 -4.99 -2.78 -2.47
C GLY A 90 -4.25 -1.54 -2.97
N ASN A 91 -3.99 -1.47 -4.27
CA ASN A 91 -3.36 -0.31 -4.89
C ASN A 91 -4.28 0.91 -4.88
N TYR A 92 -5.58 0.72 -5.14
CA TYR A 92 -6.58 1.80 -5.07
C TYR A 92 -6.68 2.39 -3.66
N SER A 93 -6.79 1.53 -2.64
CA SER A 93 -6.86 1.97 -1.23
C SER A 93 -5.62 2.74 -0.82
N ARG A 94 -4.44 2.27 -1.25
CA ARG A 94 -3.16 2.95 -1.02
C ARG A 94 -3.14 4.33 -1.67
N GLN A 95 -3.55 4.42 -2.94
CA GLN A 95 -3.54 5.68 -3.68
C GLN A 95 -4.47 6.71 -3.04
N ASN A 96 -5.68 6.29 -2.65
CA ASN A 96 -6.64 7.13 -1.93
C ASN A 96 -6.08 7.65 -0.59
N ILE A 97 -5.34 6.82 0.14
CA ILE A 97 -4.66 7.24 1.39
C ILE A 97 -3.57 8.29 1.09
N ILE A 98 -2.79 8.11 0.02
CA ILE A 98 -1.73 9.04 -0.38
C ILE A 98 -2.33 10.38 -0.80
N ASP A 99 -3.36 10.36 -1.64
CA ASP A 99 -4.01 11.56 -2.17
C ASP A 99 -4.65 12.36 -1.02
N HIS A 100 -5.40 11.70 -0.14
CA HIS A 100 -6.01 12.35 1.02
C HIS A 100 -4.96 12.92 1.99
N ASN A 101 -3.86 12.21 2.18
CA ASN A 101 -2.77 12.69 3.03
C ASN A 101 -2.03 13.90 2.41
N ASN A 102 -1.91 13.96 1.08
CA ASN A 102 -1.40 15.14 0.38
C ASN A 102 -2.35 16.34 0.54
N ASP A 103 -3.66 16.14 0.46
CA ASP A 103 -4.64 17.20 0.68
C ASP A 103 -4.55 17.74 2.12
N ILE A 104 -4.51 16.84 3.11
CA ILE A 104 -4.31 17.21 4.52
C ILE A 104 -2.99 17.96 4.71
N PHE A 105 -1.92 17.55 4.03
CA PHE A 105 -0.62 18.23 4.09
C PHE A 105 -0.71 19.67 3.58
N VAL A 106 -1.33 19.89 2.42
CA VAL A 106 -1.51 21.23 1.83
C VAL A 106 -2.34 22.12 2.75
N VAL A 107 -3.45 21.60 3.29
CA VAL A 107 -4.32 22.34 4.20
C VAL A 107 -3.59 22.67 5.51
N ALA A 108 -2.94 21.69 6.13
CA ALA A 108 -2.20 21.87 7.38
C ALA A 108 -1.03 22.86 7.24
N TYR A 109 -0.37 22.88 6.08
CA TYR A 109 0.70 23.83 5.77
C TYR A 109 0.18 25.27 5.59
N SER A 110 -1.01 25.43 5.01
CA SER A 110 -1.63 26.75 4.75
C SER A 110 -2.22 27.44 6.00
N VAL A 111 -2.55 26.66 7.03
CA VAL A 111 -3.09 27.18 8.30
C VAL A 111 -1.99 27.87 9.10
N GLN A 112 -2.33 28.93 9.84
CA GLN A 112 -1.41 29.64 10.76
C GLN A 112 -1.09 28.80 12.02
N TRP A 113 -0.44 27.65 11.84
CA TRP A 113 -0.09 26.69 12.89
C TRP A 113 0.82 27.29 13.98
N TYR A 114 1.53 28.39 13.68
CA TYR A 114 2.36 29.14 14.62
C TYR A 114 1.55 29.92 15.68
N ALA A 115 0.26 30.17 15.46
CA ALA A 115 -0.63 30.82 16.41
C ALA A 115 -1.35 29.83 17.35
N ALA A 116 -1.23 28.52 17.09
CA ALA A 116 -1.85 27.47 17.89
C ALA A 116 -1.03 27.15 19.16
N PRO A 117 -1.66 26.60 20.21
CA PRO A 117 -0.96 26.09 21.39
C PRO A 117 0.17 25.10 21.04
N LEU A 118 1.27 25.12 21.81
CA LEU A 118 2.49 24.32 21.60
C LEU A 118 2.24 22.82 21.36
N TYR A 119 1.19 22.25 21.98
CA TYR A 119 0.81 20.86 21.80
C TYR A 119 0.31 20.56 20.38
N ILE A 120 -0.58 21.42 19.86
CA ILE A 120 -1.13 21.30 18.50
C ILE A 120 -0.03 21.57 17.48
N GLN A 121 0.86 22.53 17.78
CA GLN A 121 2.02 22.84 16.94
C GLN A 121 2.95 21.63 16.76
N LYS A 122 3.25 20.91 17.85
CA LYS A 122 4.05 19.67 17.80
C LYS A 122 3.35 18.54 17.04
N MET A 123 2.04 18.38 17.21
CA MET A 123 1.26 17.39 16.45
C MET A 123 1.26 17.68 14.94
N ILE A 124 1.04 18.93 14.55
CA ILE A 124 1.10 19.36 13.14
C ILE A 124 2.50 19.17 12.58
N PHE A 125 3.54 19.49 13.34
CA PHE A 125 4.92 19.26 12.93
C PHE A 125 5.21 17.76 12.68
N PHE A 126 4.71 16.88 13.55
CA PHE A 126 4.83 15.43 13.38
C PHE A 126 4.05 14.92 12.15
N LEU A 127 2.85 15.45 11.92
CA LEU A 127 2.03 15.13 10.75
C LEU A 127 2.71 15.58 9.45
N LEU A 128 3.24 16.81 9.42
CA LEU A 128 4.01 17.37 8.29
C LEU A 128 5.29 16.56 8.05
N GLN A 129 6.03 16.20 9.11
CA GLN A 129 7.25 15.38 8.98
C GLN A 129 6.93 13.97 8.48
N ARG A 130 5.79 13.39 8.89
CA ARG A 130 5.33 12.06 8.46
C ARG A 130 4.84 12.06 7.01
N SER A 131 4.11 13.08 6.60
CA SER A 131 3.56 13.22 5.23
C SER A 131 4.63 13.64 4.21
N ALA A 132 5.58 14.49 4.61
CA ALA A 132 6.76 14.81 3.80
C ALA A 132 7.72 13.64 3.66
N LYS A 133 7.70 12.69 4.61
CA LYS A 133 8.31 11.38 4.42
C LYS A 133 7.43 10.64 3.41
N ASN A 134 7.75 10.85 2.13
CA ASN A 134 7.01 10.29 1.02
C ASN A 134 6.55 8.88 1.35
N PHE A 135 5.24 8.64 1.26
CA PHE A 135 4.64 7.31 1.25
C PHE A 135 5.04 6.53 -0.03
N PHE A 136 6.28 6.69 -0.47
CA PHE A 136 6.97 5.65 -1.21
C PHE A 136 7.09 4.48 -0.23
N LEU A 137 6.03 3.68 -0.24
CA LEU A 137 6.07 2.28 0.15
C LEU A 137 7.17 1.66 -0.71
N ASN A 138 8.38 1.76 -0.19
CA ASN A 138 9.59 1.28 -0.79
C ASN A 138 9.68 -0.19 -0.40
N LEU A 139 9.05 -1.03 -1.21
CA LEU A 139 9.02 -2.46 -0.97
C LEU A 139 10.42 -3.01 -0.94
N GLY A 140 10.86 -3.33 0.29
CA GLY A 140 12.22 -3.76 0.57
C GLY A 140 13.29 -2.85 -0.07
N LYS A 141 13.05 -1.53 -0.16
CA LYS A 141 13.93 -0.54 -0.86
C LYS A 141 14.12 -0.76 -2.37
N LEU A 142 13.45 -1.71 -3.01
CA LEU A 142 13.74 -2.12 -4.39
C LEU A 142 12.62 -1.80 -5.39
N PHE A 143 11.35 -1.73 -4.96
CA PHE A 143 10.24 -1.45 -5.86
C PHE A 143 9.22 -0.49 -5.24
N VAL A 144 8.77 0.49 -6.03
CA VAL A 144 7.59 1.29 -5.72
C VAL A 144 6.38 0.53 -6.26
N VAL A 145 5.57 -0.08 -5.38
CA VAL A 145 4.27 -0.61 -5.81
C VAL A 145 3.35 0.58 -6.04
N SER A 146 3.29 0.97 -7.31
CA SER A 146 2.34 1.92 -7.87
C SER A 146 1.42 1.19 -8.84
N LEU A 147 0.26 1.79 -9.10
CA LEU A 147 -0.68 1.35 -10.14
C LEU A 147 0.01 1.26 -11.52
N GLU A 148 1.00 2.13 -11.74
CA GLU A 148 1.83 2.18 -12.95
C GLU A 148 2.75 0.96 -13.09
N CYS A 149 3.35 0.49 -12.00
CA CYS A 149 4.13 -0.76 -11.98
C CYS A 149 3.26 -1.97 -12.33
N PHE A 150 2.03 -2.01 -11.80
CA PHE A 150 1.07 -3.06 -12.15
C PHE A 150 0.66 -3.02 -13.64
N ALA A 151 0.37 -1.82 -14.17
CA ALA A 151 0.00 -1.64 -15.57
C ALA A 151 1.12 -2.06 -16.53
N THR A 152 2.37 -1.72 -16.21
CA THR A 152 3.54 -2.12 -17.02
C THR A 152 3.79 -3.63 -16.97
N LEU A 153 3.59 -4.29 -15.82
CA LEU A 153 3.67 -5.75 -15.72
C LEU A 153 2.64 -6.46 -16.60
N ILE A 154 1.36 -6.05 -16.56
CA ILE A 154 0.32 -6.61 -17.44
C ILE A 154 0.71 -6.42 -18.91
N ARG A 155 1.19 -5.23 -19.26
CA ARG A 155 1.59 -4.91 -20.64
C ARG A 155 2.75 -5.78 -21.13
N LEU A 156 3.78 -5.98 -20.31
CA LEU A 156 4.89 -6.88 -20.62
C LEU A 156 4.41 -8.32 -20.79
N GLN A 157 3.51 -8.78 -19.92
CA GLN A 157 2.92 -10.11 -19.99
C GLN A 157 2.22 -10.34 -21.34
N TYR A 158 1.40 -9.39 -21.77
CA TYR A 158 0.64 -9.46 -23.02
C TYR A 158 1.58 -9.47 -24.24
N LEU A 159 2.65 -8.68 -24.18
CA LEU A 159 3.67 -8.62 -25.22
C LEU A 159 4.41 -9.95 -25.38
N ILE A 160 4.77 -10.61 -24.26
CA ILE A 160 5.41 -11.93 -24.27
C ILE A 160 4.48 -12.98 -24.90
N LEU A 161 3.18 -12.95 -24.56
CA LEU A 161 2.19 -13.86 -25.15
C LEU A 161 2.05 -13.66 -26.67
N LEU A 162 1.97 -12.40 -27.13
CA LEU A 162 1.91 -12.07 -28.55
C LEU A 162 3.16 -12.53 -29.30
N LEU A 163 4.36 -12.31 -28.73
CA LEU A 163 5.61 -12.78 -29.32
C LEU A 163 5.66 -14.30 -29.41
N TYR A 164 5.17 -15.02 -28.40
CA TYR A 164 5.08 -16.48 -28.41
C TYR A 164 4.15 -16.98 -29.53
N ILE A 165 2.96 -16.39 -29.67
CA ILE A 165 2.00 -16.73 -30.73
C ILE A 165 2.57 -16.42 -32.12
N GLN A 166 3.22 -15.26 -32.29
CA GLN A 166 3.83 -14.86 -33.55
C GLN A 166 4.95 -15.84 -33.95
N ARG A 167 5.82 -16.21 -33.01
CA ARG A 167 6.90 -17.19 -33.22
C ARG A 167 6.36 -18.56 -33.60
N ASP A 168 5.27 -19.01 -32.97
CA ASP A 168 4.66 -20.30 -33.32
C ASP A 168 4.02 -20.28 -34.72
N LYS A 169 3.40 -19.17 -35.11
CA LYS A 169 2.83 -18.97 -36.44
C LYS A 169 3.93 -18.96 -37.53
N GLU A 170 5.09 -18.39 -37.25
CA GLU A 170 6.25 -18.42 -38.14
C GLU A 170 6.83 -19.82 -38.30
N ARG A 171 6.97 -20.59 -37.20
CA ARG A 171 7.43 -21.99 -37.26
C ARG A 171 6.51 -22.87 -38.10
N ARG A 172 5.18 -22.71 -37.96
CA ARG A 172 4.20 -23.44 -38.77
C ARG A 172 4.29 -23.10 -40.27
N LYS A 173 4.57 -21.84 -40.62
CA LYS A 173 4.79 -21.43 -42.02
C LYS A 173 6.10 -21.98 -42.61
N LEU A 174 7.17 -22.09 -41.82
CA LEU A 174 8.43 -22.71 -42.27
C LEU A 174 8.25 -24.20 -42.56
N ASN A 175 7.53 -24.92 -41.69
CA ASN A 175 7.29 -26.36 -41.84
C ASN A 175 6.33 -26.72 -42.99
N GLN A 176 5.56 -25.75 -43.52
CA GLN A 176 4.69 -25.96 -44.70
C GLN A 176 5.38 -25.64 -46.04
N LYS A 177 6.60 -25.06 -46.02
CA LYS A 177 7.38 -24.72 -47.21
C LYS A 177 8.47 -25.76 -47.56
N VAL A 178 8.62 -26.80 -46.74
CA VAL A 178 9.50 -27.96 -46.95
C VAL A 178 8.63 -29.14 -47.34
#